data_AF-A0A519WD87-F1
#
_entry.id   AF-A0A519WD87-F1
#
_cell.length_a   1.000
_cell.length_b   1.000
_cell.length_c   1.000
_cell.angle_alpha   90.00
_cell.angle_beta   90.00
_cell.angle_gamma   90.00
#
_symmetry.space_group_name_H-M   'P 1'
#
loop_
_entity.id
_entity.type
_entity.pdbx_description
1 polymer ?
#
loop_
_entity_poly.entity_id
_entity_poly.type
_entity_poly.pdbx_seq_one_letter_code
_entity_poly.pdbx_strand_id
1 'polypeptide(L)' 'MEAKFSPQVKDVISFSREEALRLGHDYIGAEHLLLGLIREGDG' A
#
# COMPACT_ATOMS: atom_id res chain seq x y z
N MET A 1 15.22 8.40 -0.16
CA MET A 1 15.85 7.21 0.44
C MET A 1 15.23 6.01 -0.27
N GLU A 2 15.93 5.39 -1.23
CA GLU A 2 15.43 4.14 -1.82
C GLU A 2 15.62 3.03 -0.79
N ALA A 3 14.56 2.74 -0.04
CA ALA A 3 14.53 1.54 0.77
C ALA A 3 14.57 0.32 -0.19
N LYS A 4 15.48 -0.62 0.08
CA LYS A 4 15.57 -1.88 -0.68
C LYS A 4 14.44 -2.82 -0.24
N PHE A 5 13.24 -2.55 -0.72
CA PHE A 5 12.09 -3.45 -0.58
C PHE A 5 12.10 -4.51 -1.68
N SER A 6 11.55 -5.69 -1.37
CA SER A 6 11.24 -6.68 -2.40
C SER A 6 10.22 -6.09 -3.40
N PRO A 7 10.12 -6.62 -4.63
CA PRO A 7 9.10 -6.19 -5.58
C PRO A 7 7.69 -6.24 -4.97
N GLN A 8 7.34 -7.32 -4.27
CA GLN A 8 6.01 -7.45 -3.64
C GLN A 8 5.72 -6.32 -2.65
N VAL A 9 6.69 -5.95 -1.81
CA VAL A 9 6.51 -4.86 -0.83
C VAL A 9 6.32 -3.51 -1.54
N LYS A 10 6.97 -3.28 -2.69
CA LYS A 10 6.74 -2.06 -3.48
C LYS A 10 5.33 -2.01 -4.07
N ASP A 11 4.82 -3.16 -4.51
CA ASP A 11 3.46 -3.27 -5.04
C ASP A 11 2.43 -2.99 -3.95
N VAL A 12 2.57 -3.63 -2.78
CA VAL A 12 1.72 -3.38 -1.60
C VAL A 12 1.71 -1.90 -1.20
N ILE A 13 2.88 -1.24 -1.14
CA ILE A 13 2.96 0.20 -0.82
C ILE A 13 2.25 1.04 -1.89
N SER A 14 2.38 0.67 -3.16
CA SER A 14 1.73 1.36 -4.27
C SER A 14 0.21 1.24 -4.18
N PHE A 15 -0.31 0.03 -3.93
CA PHE A 15 -1.75 -0.19 -3.71
C PHE A 15 -2.25 0.56 -2.48
N SER A 16 -1.50 0.52 -1.37
CA SER A 16 -1.85 1.26 -0.15
C SER A 16 -1.97 2.76 -0.40
N ARG A 17 -1.11 3.32 -1.26
CA ARG A 17 -1.18 4.71 -1.67
C ARG A 17 -2.42 5.01 -2.50
N GLU A 18 -2.77 4.13 -3.43
CA GLU A 18 -4.00 4.25 -4.22
C GLU A 18 -5.24 4.26 -3.33
N GLU A 19 -5.29 3.39 -2.32
CA GLU A 19 -6.41 3.33 -1.37
C GLU A 19 -6.52 4.60 -0.52
N ALA A 20 -5.40 5.16 -0.05
CA ALA A 20 -5.39 6.43 0.66
C ALA A 20 -5.94 7.57 -0.21
N LEU A 21 -5.51 7.66 -1.48
CA LEU A 21 -6.01 8.66 -2.43
C LEU A 21 -7.50 8.46 -2.72
N ARG A 22 -7.94 7.21 -2.91
CA ARG A 22 -9.35 6.86 -3.16
C ARG A 22 -10.27 7.26 -2.00
N LEU A 23 -9.77 7.19 -0.77
CA LEU A 23 -10.51 7.54 0.44
C LEU A 23 -10.33 9.02 0.85
N GLY A 24 -9.49 9.79 0.16
CA GLY A 24 -9.24 11.20 0.44
C GLY A 24 -8.36 11.44 1.66
N HIS A 25 -7.44 10.51 1.97
CA HIS A 25 -6.48 10.63 3.05
C HIS A 25 -5.10 11.04 2.54
N ASP A 26 -4.47 12.00 3.21
CA ASP A 26 -3.16 12.55 2.81
C ASP A 26 -1.96 11.68 3.26
N TYR A 27 -2.21 10.61 4.00
CA TYR A 27 -1.19 9.68 4.49
C TYR A 27 -1.64 8.22 4.42
N ILE A 28 -0.67 7.32 4.34
CA ILE A 28 -0.91 5.87 4.40
C ILE A 28 -1.00 5.46 5.87
N GLY A 29 -2.22 5.34 6.37
CA GLY A 29 -2.56 4.63 7.62
C GLY A 29 -2.51 3.09 7.48
N ALA A 30 -2.57 2.38 8.60
CA ALA A 30 -2.53 0.91 8.63
C ALA A 30 -3.70 0.25 7.89
N GLU A 31 -4.86 0.92 7.84
CA GLU A 31 -6.04 0.49 7.09
C GLU A 31 -5.79 0.43 5.59
N HIS A 32 -5.01 1.38 5.03
CA HIS A 32 -4.66 1.37 3.62
C HIS A 32 -3.62 0.29 3.33
N LEU A 33 -2.71 0.04 4.28
CA LEU A 33 -1.75 -1.06 4.17
C LEU A 33 -2.45 -2.42 4.12
N LEU A 34 -3.46 -2.62 4.97
CA LEU A 34 -4.27 -3.82 4.95
C LEU A 34 -5.00 -4.00 3.61
N LEU A 35 -5.61 -2.94 3.09
CA LEU A 35 -6.25 -2.98 1.77
C LEU A 35 -5.25 -3.26 0.64
N GLY A 36 -4.04 -2.70 0.72
CA GLY A 36 -2.96 -2.97 -0.22
C GLY A 36 -2.50 -4.42 -0.21
N LEU A 37 -2.41 -5.05 0.96
CA LEU A 37 -2.10 -6.48 1.11
C LEU A 37 -3.21 -7.37 0.54
N ILE A 38 -4.47 -7.10 0.88
CA ILE A 38 -5.63 -7.83 0.34
C ILE A 38 -5.66 -7.76 -1.20
N ARG A 39 -5.30 -6.60 -1.77
CA ARG A 39 -5.31 -6.36 -3.22
C ARG A 39 -4.15 -7.03 -3.94
N GLU A 40 -3.00 -7.21 -3.30
CA GLU A 40 -1.85 -7.88 -3.90
C GLU A 40 -2.11 -9.37 -4.15
N GLY A 41 -2.92 -10.00 -3.30
CA GLY A 41 -3.46 -11.36 -3.52
C GLY A 41 -3.03 -12.40 -2.48
N ASP A 42 -2.10 -12.07 -1.58
CA ASP A 42 -1.66 -12.92 -0.46
C ASP A 42 -2.44 -12.67 0.87
N GLY A 43 -3.65 -12.09 0.79
CA GLY A 43 -4.51 -11.75 1.95
C GLY A 43 -4.97 -12.93 2.80
#